data_AF-A0A0F9AEP1-F1
#
_entry.id   AF-A0A0F9AEP1-F1
#
_cell.length_a   1.000
_cell.length_b   1.000
_cell.length_c   1.000
_cell.angle_alpha   90.00
_cell.angle_beta   90.00
_cell.angle_gamma   90.00
#
_symmetry.space_group_name_H-M   'P 1'
#
loop_
_entity.id
_entity.type
_entity.pdbx_description
1 polymer ?
#
loop_
_entity_poly.entity_id
_entity_poly.type
_entity_poly.pdbx_seq_one_letter_code
_entity_poly.pdbx_strand_id
1 'polypeptide(L)'
;MTEPQYTTRSMSPARRARILKRDGFKCCRCPDTFGPFIVDHISPLWISGNDDDDNLWTLCETCNKNKTANDIKAIAKSKRILGITKNGPKRKIPSRGFDTRFKKKLNGNVVLVG
;
A
#
# COMPACT_ATOMS: atom_id res chain seq x y z
N MET A 1 -11.93 15.89 -10.08
CA MET A 1 -11.39 14.70 -9.38
C MET A 1 -11.99 13.50 -10.09
N THR A 2 -11.27 12.93 -11.06
CA THR A 2 -11.74 11.76 -11.81
C THR A 2 -11.75 10.56 -10.87
N GLU A 3 -12.84 9.79 -10.87
CA GLU A 3 -12.89 8.50 -10.19
C GLU A 3 -11.69 7.65 -10.61
N PRO A 4 -11.02 6.93 -9.69
CA PRO A 4 -10.04 5.94 -10.10
C PRO A 4 -10.78 4.85 -10.87
N GLN A 5 -10.63 4.82 -12.18
CA GLN A 5 -11.12 3.75 -13.05
C GLN A 5 -10.26 2.50 -12.80
N TYR A 6 -10.55 1.77 -11.73
CA TYR A 6 -9.97 0.44 -11.55
C TYR A 6 -10.86 -0.57 -12.27
N THR A 7 -10.31 -1.31 -13.23
CA THR A 7 -11.02 -2.42 -13.86
C THR A 7 -10.98 -3.61 -12.90
N THR A 8 -12.09 -3.96 -12.25
CA THR A 8 -12.16 -5.25 -11.54
C THR A 8 -12.65 -6.32 -12.49
N ARG A 9 -11.90 -7.41 -12.59
CA ARG A 9 -12.38 -8.65 -13.19
C ARG A 9 -12.72 -9.61 -12.08
N SER A 10 -13.84 -10.30 -12.22
CA SER A 10 -14.18 -11.39 -11.31
C SER A 10 -13.06 -12.45 -11.30
N MET A 11 -12.68 -12.90 -10.10
CA MET A 11 -11.73 -13.99 -9.94
C MET A 11 -12.44 -15.32 -10.23
N SER A 12 -12.57 -15.68 -11.51
CA SER A 12 -13.19 -16.94 -11.92
C SER A 12 -12.35 -18.16 -11.47
N PRO A 13 -12.97 -19.34 -11.29
CA PRO A 13 -12.23 -20.57 -10.96
C PRO A 13 -11.10 -20.88 -11.95
N ALA A 14 -11.35 -20.66 -13.25
CA ALA A 14 -10.34 -20.85 -14.28
C ALA A 14 -9.17 -19.86 -14.16
N ARG A 15 -9.45 -18.58 -13.87
CA ARG A 15 -8.43 -17.57 -13.62
C ARG A 15 -7.57 -17.92 -12.40
N ARG A 16 -8.23 -18.29 -11.30
CA ARG A 16 -7.55 -18.73 -10.07
C ARG A 16 -6.66 -19.96 -10.32
N ALA A 17 -7.19 -20.97 -11.01
CA ALA A 17 -6.43 -22.17 -11.35
C ALA A 17 -5.20 -21.88 -12.23
N ARG A 18 -5.32 -20.94 -13.19
CA ARG A 18 -4.21 -20.49 -14.04
C ARG A 18 -3.09 -19.85 -13.21
N ILE A 19 -3.42 -18.95 -12.28
CA ILE A 19 -2.42 -18.30 -11.41
C ILE A 19 -1.75 -19.32 -10.48
N LEU A 20 -2.53 -20.18 -9.83
CA LEU A 20 -1.99 -21.25 -8.97
C LEU A 20 -1.04 -22.17 -9.74
N LYS A 21 -1.41 -22.56 -10.97
CA LYS A 21 -0.57 -23.40 -11.82
C LYS A 21 0.72 -22.67 -12.24
N ARG A 22 0.64 -21.40 -12.64
CA ARG A 22 1.82 -20.57 -12.99
C ARG A 22 2.80 -20.49 -11.82
N ASP A 23 2.27 -20.31 -10.62
CA ASP A 23 3.09 -20.14 -9.42
C ASP A 23 3.58 -21.48 -8.83
N GLY A 24 3.16 -22.61 -9.42
CA GLY A 24 3.58 -23.95 -9.02
C GLY A 24 2.90 -24.48 -7.76
N PHE A 25 1.67 -24.03 -7.47
CA PHE A 25 0.90 -24.42 -6.28
C PHE A 25 1.69 -24.24 -4.97
N LYS A 26 2.42 -23.12 -4.86
CA LYS A 26 3.20 -22.76 -3.67
C LYS A 26 3.09 -21.27 -3.39
N CYS A 27 3.42 -20.87 -2.17
CA CYS A 27 3.52 -19.47 -1.83
C CYS A 27 4.67 -18.80 -2.60
N CYS A 28 4.42 -17.64 -3.20
CA CYS A 28 5.43 -16.84 -3.88
C CYS A 28 6.33 -16.05 -2.91
N ARG A 29 5.99 -16.02 -1.62
CA ARG A 29 6.66 -15.19 -0.60
C ARG A 29 7.42 -15.98 0.46
N CYS A 30 7.07 -17.25 0.66
CA CYS A 30 7.76 -18.14 1.59
C CYS A 30 7.83 -19.56 1.01
N PRO A 31 8.61 -20.48 1.59
CA PRO A 31 8.75 -21.84 1.09
C PRO A 31 7.52 -22.76 1.24
N ASP A 32 6.37 -22.27 1.71
CA ASP A 32 5.19 -23.10 1.96
C ASP A 32 4.59 -23.68 0.67
N THR A 33 4.43 -25.00 0.65
CA THR A 33 3.85 -25.80 -0.44
C THR A 33 2.58 -26.56 -0.01
N PHE A 34 2.12 -26.41 1.24
CA PHE A 34 0.98 -27.16 1.78
C PHE A 34 -0.35 -26.42 1.63
N GLY A 35 -0.32 -25.08 1.69
CA GLY A 35 -1.53 -24.26 1.59
C GLY A 35 -2.38 -24.31 2.87
N PRO A 36 -3.64 -23.81 2.84
CA PRO A 36 -4.36 -23.30 1.67
C PRO A 36 -3.74 -22.04 1.08
N PHE A 37 -3.86 -21.90 -0.25
CA PHE A 37 -3.33 -20.76 -0.99
C PHE A 37 -4.41 -19.76 -1.40
N ILE A 38 -4.05 -18.48 -1.43
CA ILE A 38 -4.88 -17.35 -1.81
C ILE A 38 -4.21 -16.65 -2.99
N VAL A 39 -4.98 -16.29 -4.01
CA VAL A 39 -4.51 -15.44 -5.10
C VAL A 39 -4.80 -14.00 -4.69
N ASP A 40 -3.76 -13.18 -4.64
CA ASP A 40 -3.81 -11.78 -4.19
C ASP A 40 -3.08 -10.88 -5.21
N HIS A 41 -3.28 -9.58 -5.15
CA HIS A 41 -2.55 -8.63 -5.98
C HIS A 41 -1.16 -8.34 -5.41
N ILE A 42 -0.08 -8.36 -6.19
CA ILE A 42 1.27 -8.00 -5.72
C ILE A 42 1.29 -6.57 -5.18
N SER A 43 0.81 -5.61 -5.98
CA SER A 43 0.50 -4.25 -5.56
C SER A 43 -1.01 -4.07 -5.40
N PRO A 44 -1.48 -3.47 -4.29
CA PRO A 44 -2.91 -3.30 -4.04
C PRO A 44 -3.62 -2.55 -5.17
N LEU A 45 -4.80 -3.04 -5.56
CA LEU A 45 -5.58 -2.47 -6.65
C LEU A 45 -5.87 -0.98 -6.47
N TRP A 46 -6.11 -0.52 -5.23
CA TRP A 46 -6.31 0.90 -4.93
C TRP A 46 -5.12 1.78 -5.34
N ILE A 47 -3.90 1.25 -5.22
CA ILE A 47 -2.67 2.01 -5.48
C ILE A 47 -2.25 1.87 -6.93
N SER A 48 -2.28 0.66 -7.50
CA SER A 48 -1.82 0.41 -8.87
C SER A 48 -2.88 0.59 -9.95
N GLY A 49 -4.17 0.43 -9.61
CA GLY A 49 -5.25 0.31 -10.59
C GLY A 49 -5.16 -0.94 -11.48
N ASN A 50 -4.17 -1.80 -11.26
CA ASN A 50 -3.83 -2.91 -12.13
C ASN A 50 -4.45 -4.23 -11.63
N ASP A 51 -5.38 -4.80 -12.40
CA ASP A 51 -5.96 -6.13 -12.16
C ASP A 51 -5.47 -7.18 -13.18
N ASP A 52 -4.36 -6.95 -13.86
CA ASP A 52 -3.78 -7.94 -14.78
C ASP A 52 -3.17 -9.11 -14.01
N ASP A 53 -3.11 -10.26 -14.67
CA ASP A 53 -2.58 -11.50 -14.08
C ASP A 53 -1.12 -11.36 -13.62
N ASP A 54 -0.34 -10.47 -14.24
CA ASP A 54 1.04 -10.17 -13.84
C ASP A 54 1.13 -9.42 -12.52
N ASN A 55 0.05 -8.74 -12.10
CA ASN A 55 -0.08 -8.17 -10.77
C ASN A 55 -0.74 -9.15 -9.80
N LEU A 56 -0.94 -10.42 -10.14
CA LEU A 56 -1.44 -11.45 -9.22
C LEU A 56 -0.32 -12.39 -8.81
N TRP A 57 -0.43 -12.95 -7.60
CA TRP A 57 0.45 -14.02 -7.10
C TRP A 57 -0.26 -14.90 -6.08
N THR A 58 0.33 -16.07 -5.85
CA THR A 58 -0.15 -17.06 -4.88
C THR A 58 0.53 -16.86 -3.53
N LEU A 59 -0.26 -16.74 -2.46
CA LEU A 59 0.24 -16.59 -1.09
C LEU A 59 -0.38 -17.63 -0.14
N CYS A 60 0.39 -18.12 0.83
CA CYS A 60 -0.18 -18.82 1.98
C CYS A 60 -0.95 -17.83 2.88
N GLU A 61 -1.81 -18.35 3.75
CA GLU A 61 -2.66 -17.53 4.62
C GLU A 61 -1.86 -16.54 5.49
N THR A 62 -0.75 -16.99 6.09
CA THR A 62 0.11 -16.14 6.93
C THR A 62 0.72 -14.99 6.13
N CYS A 63 1.24 -15.28 4.93
CA CYS A 63 1.83 -14.26 4.07
C CYS A 63 0.78 -13.26 3.56
N ASN A 64 -0.39 -13.76 3.18
CA ASN A 64 -1.52 -12.94 2.76
C ASN A 64 -1.97 -11.99 3.89
N LYS A 65 -2.13 -12.50 5.11
CA LYS A 65 -2.52 -11.68 6.28
C LYS A 65 -1.52 -10.56 6.57
N ASN A 66 -0.23 -10.89 6.56
CA ASN A 66 0.84 -9.90 6.76
C ASN A 66 0.85 -8.84 5.66
N LYS A 67 0.62 -9.25 4.42
CA LYS A 67 0.50 -8.33 3.29
C LYS A 67 -0.71 -7.41 3.44
N THR A 68 -1.91 -7.95 3.69
CA THR A 68 -3.13 -7.17 3.89
C THR A 68 -2.96 -6.09 4.96
N ALA A 69 -2.30 -6.40 6.07
CA ALA A 69 -2.01 -5.42 7.11
C ALA A 69 -1.12 -4.26 6.62
N ASN A 70 -0.14 -4.54 5.76
CA ASN A 70 0.72 -3.51 5.16
C ASN A 70 -0.02 -2.71 4.08
N ASP A 71 -0.82 -3.38 3.27
CA ASP A 71 -1.61 -2.75 2.20
C ASP A 71 -2.62 -1.76 2.76
N ILE A 72 -3.33 -2.13 3.84
CA ILE A 72 -4.26 -1.23 4.54
C ILE A 72 -3.54 0.06 4.97
N LYS A 73 -2.32 -0.06 5.52
CA LYS A 73 -1.53 1.11 5.93
C LYS A 73 -1.14 1.97 4.72
N ALA A 74 -0.69 1.34 3.64
CA ALA A 74 -0.31 2.04 2.41
C ALA A 74 -1.50 2.74 1.75
N ILE A 75 -2.64 2.06 1.64
CA ILE A 75 -3.90 2.61 1.13
C ILE A 75 -4.38 3.78 1.99
N ALA A 76 -4.35 3.64 3.32
CA ALA A 76 -4.74 4.72 4.23
C ALA A 76 -3.84 5.95 4.06
N LYS A 77 -2.52 5.74 3.90
CA LYS A 77 -1.57 6.82 3.60
C LYS A 77 -1.89 7.48 2.25
N SER A 78 -2.10 6.70 1.19
CA SER A 78 -2.48 7.19 -0.13
C SER A 78 -3.76 8.05 -0.07
N LYS A 79 -4.81 7.56 0.60
CA LYS A 79 -6.07 8.32 0.81
C LYS A 79 -5.86 9.65 1.54
N ARG A 80 -4.93 9.72 2.50
CA ARG A 80 -4.60 10.96 3.21
C ARG A 80 -3.88 11.96 2.30
N ILE A 81 -2.89 11.50 1.55
CA ILE A 81 -2.12 12.34 0.61
C ILE A 81 -3.04 12.90 -0.49
N LEU A 82 -3.94 12.07 -1.00
CA LEU A 82 -4.94 12.47 -2.01
C LEU A 82 -6.09 13.32 -1.45
N GLY A 83 -6.13 13.59 -0.13
CA GLY A 83 -7.22 14.36 0.51
C GLY A 83 -8.58 13.66 0.55
N ILE A 84 -8.65 12.38 0.14
CA ILE A 84 -9.90 11.60 0.03
C ILE A 84 -10.53 11.35 1.38
N THR A 85 -9.74 11.23 2.45
CA THR A 85 -10.27 10.94 3.78
C THR A 85 -11.21 12.02 4.29
N LYS A 86 -11.13 13.27 3.78
CA LYS A 86 -11.92 14.45 4.20
C LYS A 86 -11.94 14.70 5.73
N ASN A 87 -11.13 13.95 6.47
CA ASN A 87 -10.93 13.96 7.92
C ASN A 87 -9.63 14.70 8.27
N GLY A 88 -9.09 15.47 7.33
CA GLY A 88 -8.10 16.47 7.64
C GLY A 88 -8.65 17.46 8.67
N PRO A 89 -7.78 18.19 9.38
CA PRO A 89 -8.22 19.17 10.36
C PRO A 89 -9.22 20.13 9.73
N LYS A 90 -10.45 20.16 10.28
CA LYS A 90 -11.57 20.98 9.79
C LYS A 90 -11.35 22.48 9.97
N ARG A 91 -10.28 22.85 10.68
CA ARG A 91 -9.83 24.22 10.90
C ARG A 91 -8.41 24.33 10.36
N LYS A 92 -8.04 25.52 9.88
CA LYS A 92 -6.66 25.82 9.50
C LYS A 92 -5.76 25.51 10.69
N ILE A 93 -4.84 24.56 10.55
CA ILE A 93 -3.84 24.30 11.59
C ILE A 93 -3.02 25.59 11.68
N PRO A 94 -3.03 26.32 12.81
CA PRO A 94 -2.15 27.47 12.94
C PRO A 94 -0.73 26.96 12.81
N SER A 95 -0.01 27.40 11.77
CA SER A 95 1.41 27.14 11.68
C SER A 95 2.04 27.82 12.89
N ARG A 96 2.51 27.05 13.87
CA ARG A 96 3.54 27.58 14.77
C ARG A 96 4.74 27.81 13.86
N GLY A 97 5.20 29.06 13.78
CA GLY A 97 6.43 29.38 13.07
C GLY A 97 7.56 28.47 13.56
N PHE A 98 8.54 28.21 12.71
CA PHE A 98 9.77 27.61 13.17
C PHE A 98 10.37 28.48 14.29
N ASP A 99 10.95 27.88 15.33
CA ASP A 99 11.55 28.65 16.42
C ASP A 99 12.72 29.48 15.86
N THR A 100 12.47 30.76 15.64
CA THR A 100 13.43 31.69 15.02
C THR A 100 14.65 31.90 15.89
N ARG A 101 14.59 31.54 17.18
CA ARG A 101 15.71 31.63 18.12
C ARG A 101 16.81 30.64 17.83
N PHE A 102 16.59 29.64 16.96
CA PHE A 102 17.61 28.64 16.67
C PHE A 102 17.84 28.55 15.16
N LYS A 103 19.07 28.76 14.69
CA LYS A 103 19.43 28.52 13.28
C LYS A 103 20.36 27.32 13.17
N LYS A 104 20.03 26.40 12.27
CA LYS A 104 20.91 25.31 11.87
C LYS A 104 21.86 25.82 10.78
N LYS A 105 23.15 25.82 11.06
CA LYS A 105 24.21 26.16 10.09
C LYS A 105 24.37 25.01 9.08
N LEU A 106 24.99 25.30 7.94
CA LEU A 106 25.26 24.31 6.88
C LEU A 106 26.10 23.12 7.36
N ASN A 107 26.91 23.30 8.40
CA ASN A 107 27.70 22.25 9.04
C ASN A 107 26.89 21.38 10.04
N GLY A 108 25.58 21.59 10.13
CA GLY A 108 24.69 20.81 11.00
C GLY A 108 24.53 21.35 12.42
N ASN A 109 25.37 22.28 12.88
CA ASN A 109 25.30 22.84 14.22
C ASN A 109 24.09 23.78 14.37
N VAL A 110 23.38 23.66 15.49
CA VAL A 110 22.27 24.55 15.85
C VAL A 110 22.78 25.59 16.85
N VAL A 111 22.61 26.87 16.52
CA VAL A 111 23.01 27.99 17.37
C VAL A 111 21.80 28.83 17.77
N LEU A 112 21.82 29.37 18.99
CA LEU A 112 20.86 30.38 19.41
C LEU A 112 21.14 31.68 18.64
N VAL A 113 20.11 32.27 18.04
CA VAL A 113 20.17 33.53 17.30
C VAL A 113 19.06 34.40 17.84
N GLY A 114 19.43 35.42 18.62
CA GLY A 114 18.54 36.50 19.04
C GLY A 114 18.26 37.45 17.87
#